data_AF-A0A1Q3MY17-F1
#
_entry.id   AF-A0A1Q3MY17-F1
#
_cell.length_a   1.000
_cell.length_b   1.000
_cell.length_c   1.000
_cell.angle_alpha   90.00
_cell.angle_beta   90.00
_cell.angle_gamma   90.00
#
_symmetry.space_group_name_H-M   'P 1'
#
loop_
_entity.id
_entity.type
_entity.pdbx_description
1 polymer ?
#
loop_
_entity_poly.entity_id
_entity_poly.type
_entity_poly.pdbx_seq_one_letter_code
_entity_poly.pdbx_strand_id
1 'polypeptide(L)'
;MFYVGGAALGFTLSVDSLVDGQPPQGKGAKVADKAFDFYRGAKAANIPHFNPRSSDFKVDLNGFVKNGSDPFARGVSLFDNSNSLISKGFIPYKVDPKSFPKELGIFQRATDPKHFEIIPTPGTFLTPEQYIHLCSQIKCVR
;
A
#
# COMPACT_ATOMS: atom_id res chain seq x y z
N MET A 1 -63.90 -17.44 18.82
CA MET A 1 -63.07 -16.40 18.18
C MET A 1 -62.43 -15.62 19.31
N PHE A 2 -61.23 -16.02 19.72
CA PHE A 2 -60.49 -15.48 20.87
C PHE A 2 -59.23 -14.77 20.34
N TYR A 3 -58.97 -13.52 20.71
CA TYR A 3 -58.08 -13.17 21.83
C TYR A 3 -57.87 -11.64 21.91
N VAL A 4 -57.86 -11.18 23.15
CA VAL A 4 -57.55 -9.83 23.63
C VAL A 4 -56.07 -9.77 23.99
N GLY A 5 -55.41 -8.65 23.67
CA GLY A 5 -54.40 -8.05 24.55
C GLY A 5 -52.93 -8.40 24.32
N GLY A 6 -52.08 -7.44 24.70
CA GLY A 6 -50.67 -7.70 25.02
C GLY A 6 -49.70 -6.69 24.41
N ALA A 7 -49.53 -5.53 25.06
CA ALA A 7 -48.26 -4.81 24.96
C ALA A 7 -47.16 -5.67 25.58
N ALA A 8 -46.13 -5.99 24.80
CA ALA A 8 -44.91 -6.63 25.29
C ALA A 8 -43.73 -5.70 25.02
N LEU A 9 -43.31 -5.03 26.10
CA LEU A 9 -41.95 -4.55 26.29
C LEU A 9 -41.02 -5.77 26.21
N GLY A 10 -40.24 -5.87 25.13
CA GLY A 10 -39.24 -6.91 24.93
C GLY A 10 -37.87 -6.28 24.77
N PHE A 11 -37.01 -6.52 25.75
CA PHE A 11 -35.59 -6.17 25.80
C PHE A 11 -34.85 -6.48 24.49
N THR A 12 -34.05 -5.55 23.98
CA THR A 12 -32.88 -5.90 23.16
C THR A 12 -31.62 -5.46 23.89
N LEU A 13 -30.94 -6.45 24.45
CA LEU A 13 -29.55 -6.50 24.91
C LEU A 13 -28.78 -5.17 24.81
N SER A 14 -28.53 -4.56 25.97
CA SER A 14 -27.34 -3.75 26.18
C SER A 14 -26.13 -4.67 26.05
N VAL A 15 -25.55 -4.76 24.86
CA VAL A 15 -24.17 -5.22 24.69
C VAL A 15 -23.27 -4.03 24.95
N ASP A 16 -22.94 -3.93 26.22
CA ASP A 16 -21.78 -3.19 26.68
C ASP A 16 -20.53 -3.78 25.99
N SER A 17 -19.77 -2.90 25.34
CA SER A 17 -18.31 -2.95 25.27
C SER A 17 -17.65 -4.27 24.85
N LEU A 18 -17.67 -4.58 23.56
CA LEU A 18 -16.58 -5.27 22.84
C LEU A 18 -16.64 -4.81 21.38
N VAL A 19 -15.97 -3.69 21.07
CA VAL A 19 -15.81 -3.29 19.66
C VAL A 19 -14.83 -4.27 19.03
N ASP A 20 -15.42 -5.26 18.36
CA ASP A 20 -14.72 -6.21 17.52
C ASP A 20 -13.80 -5.48 16.56
N GLY A 21 -12.63 -6.10 16.35
CA GLY A 21 -11.51 -5.55 15.61
C GLY A 21 -11.96 -4.89 14.33
N GLN A 22 -11.77 -3.57 14.30
CA GLN A 22 -11.86 -2.78 13.10
C GLN A 22 -11.08 -3.51 12.00
N PRO A 23 -11.73 -3.88 10.86
CA PRO A 23 -11.01 -4.50 9.77
C PRO A 23 -9.84 -3.58 9.44
N PRO A 24 -8.60 -4.11 9.32
CA PRO A 24 -7.45 -3.27 9.08
C PRO A 24 -7.75 -2.45 7.83
N GLN A 25 -7.81 -1.14 8.04
CA GLN A 25 -8.18 -0.15 7.04
C GLN A 25 -7.40 -0.49 5.78
N GLY A 26 -8.12 -0.93 4.74
CA GLY A 26 -7.51 -1.33 3.48
C GLY A 26 -6.54 -0.25 3.04
N LYS A 27 -5.34 -0.66 2.59
CA LYS A 27 -4.36 0.30 2.08
C LYS A 27 -5.02 1.18 1.02
N GLY A 28 -4.75 2.48 1.12
CA GLY A 28 -5.48 3.53 0.41
C GLY A 28 -5.59 3.28 -1.09
N ALA A 29 -6.60 3.87 -1.72
CA ALA A 29 -6.81 3.78 -3.16
C ALA A 29 -5.50 3.99 -3.93
N LYS A 30 -5.32 3.23 -5.03
CA LYS A 30 -4.27 3.52 -6.03
C LYS A 30 -4.31 5.02 -6.27
N VAL A 31 -3.16 5.70 -6.13
CA VAL A 31 -3.08 7.13 -6.45
C VAL A 31 -3.27 7.22 -7.96
N ALA A 32 -4.52 7.33 -8.40
CA ALA A 32 -4.91 7.42 -9.79
C ALA A 32 -4.43 8.78 -10.30
N ASP A 33 -3.41 8.77 -11.15
CA ASP A 33 -2.98 9.81 -12.10
C ASP A 33 -2.97 11.27 -11.60
N LYS A 34 -3.00 11.51 -10.29
CA LYS A 34 -2.71 12.83 -9.74
C LYS A 34 -1.24 13.10 -10.01
N ALA A 35 -0.96 14.31 -10.49
CA ALA A 35 0.38 14.82 -10.80
C ALA A 35 1.24 15.00 -9.52
N PHE A 36 1.37 13.95 -8.72
CA PHE A 36 2.32 13.88 -7.64
C PHE A 36 3.62 13.32 -8.18
N ASP A 37 4.68 14.09 -7.99
CA ASP A 37 6.03 13.62 -8.21
C ASP A 37 6.41 12.71 -7.06
N PHE A 38 6.74 11.46 -7.38
CA PHE A 38 7.28 10.51 -6.40
C PHE A 38 8.79 10.50 -6.48
N TYR A 39 9.43 10.32 -5.33
CA TYR A 39 10.87 10.35 -5.18
C TYR A 39 11.38 9.10 -4.47
N ARG A 40 12.54 8.62 -4.94
CA ARG A 40 13.36 7.60 -4.29
C ARG A 40 14.66 8.23 -3.84
N GLY A 41 15.02 8.04 -2.58
CA GLY A 41 16.30 8.50 -2.05
C GLY A 41 17.43 7.53 -2.37
N ALA A 42 18.58 8.05 -2.80
CA ALA A 42 19.83 7.28 -2.85
C ALA A 42 21.01 8.12 -2.35
N LYS A 43 22.09 7.46 -1.91
CA LYS A 43 23.34 8.15 -1.56
C LYS A 43 24.06 8.60 -2.83
N ALA A 44 24.93 9.61 -2.73
CA ALA A 44 25.61 10.22 -3.88
C ALA A 44 26.38 9.23 -4.78
N ALA A 45 26.95 8.18 -4.20
CA ALA A 45 27.69 7.15 -4.93
C ALA A 45 26.81 6.03 -5.51
N ASN A 46 25.50 6.03 -5.22
CA ASN A 46 24.61 4.93 -5.57
C ASN A 46 23.59 5.36 -6.63
N ILE A 47 23.41 4.51 -7.63
CA ILE A 47 22.30 4.62 -8.59
C ILE A 47 21.02 4.18 -7.86
N PRO A 48 19.95 4.99 -7.83
CA PRO A 48 18.67 4.57 -7.26
C PRO A 48 18.15 3.35 -8.01
N HIS A 49 17.75 2.32 -7.27
CA HIS A 49 17.12 1.14 -7.83
C HIS A 49 15.87 0.77 -7.04
N PHE A 50 14.98 0.05 -7.71
CA PHE A 50 13.72 -0.42 -7.14
C PHE A 50 13.74 -1.92 -6.83
N ASN A 51 14.89 -2.60 -6.94
CA ASN A 51 15.02 -4.03 -6.62
C ASN A 51 14.67 -4.28 -5.14
N PRO A 52 13.49 -4.87 -4.83
CA PRO A 52 13.10 -5.16 -3.46
C PRO A 52 13.88 -6.37 -2.93
N ARG A 53 14.19 -6.34 -1.65
CA ARG A 53 14.63 -7.52 -0.90
C ARG A 53 13.42 -8.36 -0.52
N SER A 54 13.63 -9.64 -0.19
CA SER A 54 12.56 -10.51 0.32
C SER A 54 11.90 -9.96 1.60
N SER A 55 12.59 -9.13 2.38
CA SER A 55 12.05 -8.44 3.55
C SER A 55 11.12 -7.26 3.22
N ASP A 56 11.16 -6.75 1.98
CA ASP A 56 10.49 -5.51 1.60
C ASP A 56 9.04 -5.72 1.18
N PHE A 57 8.65 -6.97 0.89
CA PHE A 57 7.29 -7.35 0.52
C PHE A 57 6.80 -8.54 1.33
N LYS A 58 5.51 -8.85 1.21
CA LYS A 58 4.87 -9.98 1.88
C LYS A 58 4.25 -10.91 0.85
N VAL A 59 4.39 -12.20 1.08
CA VAL A 59 3.84 -13.26 0.24
C VAL A 59 2.64 -13.87 0.96
N ASP A 60 1.60 -14.20 0.21
CA ASP A 60 0.43 -14.93 0.70
C ASP A 60 0.69 -16.44 0.81
N LEU A 61 -0.32 -17.19 1.24
CA LEU A 61 -0.22 -18.64 1.39
C LEU A 61 -0.11 -19.39 0.05
N ASN A 62 -0.45 -18.74 -1.05
CA ASN A 62 -0.41 -19.31 -2.40
C ASN A 62 0.91 -19.01 -3.13
N GLY A 63 1.84 -18.31 -2.48
CA GLY A 63 3.12 -17.95 -3.07
C GLY A 63 3.11 -16.65 -3.90
N PHE A 64 2.05 -15.84 -3.83
CA PHE A 64 1.97 -14.56 -4.52
C PHE A 64 2.25 -13.39 -3.60
N VAL A 65 2.85 -12.32 -4.13
CA VAL A 65 3.03 -11.07 -3.40
C VAL A 65 1.67 -10.45 -3.10
N LYS A 66 1.44 -10.12 -1.82
CA LYS A 66 0.22 -9.44 -1.36
C LYS A 66 0.03 -8.13 -2.12
N ASN A 67 -1.12 -8.00 -2.78
CA ASN A 67 -1.45 -6.85 -3.64
C ASN A 67 -2.17 -5.73 -2.87
N GLY A 68 -2.50 -4.64 -3.56
CA GLY A 68 -3.15 -3.47 -2.97
C GLY A 68 -4.52 -3.69 -2.32
N SER A 69 -5.15 -4.86 -2.50
CA SER A 69 -6.36 -5.24 -1.77
C SER A 69 -6.06 -5.80 -0.38
N ASP A 70 -4.81 -6.20 -0.10
CA ASP A 70 -4.41 -6.76 1.19
C ASP A 70 -3.92 -5.65 2.14
N PRO A 71 -4.51 -5.52 3.33
CA PRO A 71 -4.14 -4.49 4.31
C PRO A 71 -2.70 -4.64 4.83
N PHE A 72 -2.14 -5.85 4.77
CA PHE A 72 -0.78 -6.17 5.17
C PHE A 72 0.20 -6.21 4.00
N ALA A 73 -0.20 -5.82 2.78
CA ALA A 73 0.73 -5.67 1.67
C ALA A 73 1.87 -4.74 2.07
N ARG A 74 3.07 -4.97 1.54
CA ARG A 74 4.26 -4.14 1.75
C ARG A 74 5.04 -4.11 0.45
N GLY A 75 5.78 -3.05 0.21
CA GLY A 75 6.60 -2.96 -0.98
C GLY A 75 7.61 -1.82 -0.94
N VAL A 76 8.11 -1.47 -2.13
CA VAL A 76 9.23 -0.54 -2.24
C VAL A 76 8.79 0.87 -1.89
N SER A 77 9.50 1.49 -0.94
CA SER A 77 9.13 2.81 -0.41
C SER A 77 9.41 3.95 -1.39
N LEU A 78 8.44 4.85 -1.48
CA LEU A 78 8.45 6.12 -2.20
C LEU A 78 8.00 7.26 -1.27
N PHE A 79 8.40 8.48 -1.62
CA PHE A 79 8.02 9.69 -0.91
C PHE A 79 7.47 10.71 -1.91
N ASP A 80 6.47 11.49 -1.50
CA ASP A 80 5.87 12.58 -2.29
C ASP A 80 6.65 13.91 -2.19
N ASN A 81 7.69 13.95 -1.37
CA ASN A 81 8.45 15.15 -1.05
C ASN A 81 9.96 14.90 -1.08
N SER A 82 10.67 15.63 -1.93
CA SER A 82 12.13 15.60 -2.03
C SER A 82 12.82 16.11 -0.75
N ASN A 83 12.26 17.09 -0.04
CA ASN A 83 12.86 17.66 1.17
C ASN A 83 12.95 16.63 2.30
N SER A 84 12.01 15.68 2.39
CA SER A 84 12.04 14.58 3.37
C SER A 84 13.23 13.63 3.15
N LEU A 85 13.71 13.53 1.91
CA LEU A 85 14.89 12.73 1.57
C LEU A 85 16.18 13.52 1.84
N ILE A 86 16.20 14.80 1.47
CA ILE A 86 17.35 15.70 1.68
C ILE A 86 17.66 15.84 3.17
N SER A 87 16.64 16.06 4.01
CA SER A 87 16.84 16.20 5.46
C SER A 87 17.41 14.94 6.13
N LYS A 88 17.25 13.78 5.49
CA LYS A 88 17.80 12.48 5.91
C LYS A 88 19.15 12.16 5.25
N GLY A 89 19.73 13.10 4.50
CA GLY A 89 21.03 12.95 3.82
C GLY A 89 20.99 12.14 2.53
N PHE A 90 19.82 11.97 1.92
CA PHE A 90 19.68 11.31 0.62
C PHE A 90 19.54 12.33 -0.52
N ILE A 91 20.05 11.96 -1.70
CA ILE A 91 19.73 12.66 -2.94
C ILE A 91 18.36 12.16 -3.43
N PRO A 92 17.38 13.06 -3.65
CA PRO A 92 16.09 12.68 -4.20
C PRO A 92 16.21 12.45 -5.70
N TYR A 93 15.66 11.32 -6.16
CA TYR A 93 15.53 11.01 -7.57
C TYR A 93 14.05 10.84 -7.90
N LYS A 94 13.56 11.61 -8.87
CA LYS A 94 12.15 11.60 -9.27
C LYS A 94 11.86 10.34 -10.08
N VAL A 95 10.78 9.63 -9.77
CA VAL A 95 10.35 8.44 -10.51
C VAL A 95 9.86 8.86 -11.90
N ASP A 96 10.27 8.15 -12.94
CA ASP A 96 9.71 8.32 -14.28
C ASP A 96 8.37 7.56 -14.38
N PRO A 97 7.21 8.24 -14.44
CA PRO A 97 5.92 7.56 -14.50
C PRO A 97 5.75 6.70 -15.75
N LYS A 98 6.48 6.99 -16.85
CA LYS A 98 6.41 6.20 -18.09
C LYS A 98 7.13 4.85 -17.98
N SER A 99 8.00 4.71 -16.98
CA SER A 99 8.73 3.46 -16.72
C SER A 99 7.97 2.49 -15.82
N PHE A 100 6.78 2.88 -15.33
CA PHE A 100 6.03 2.09 -14.37
C PHE A 100 5.23 0.96 -15.04
N PRO A 101 5.45 -0.32 -14.67
CA PRO A 101 4.65 -1.41 -15.19
C PRO A 101 3.18 -1.32 -14.76
N LYS A 102 2.25 -1.72 -15.64
CA LYS A 102 0.81 -1.62 -15.41
C LYS A 102 0.29 -2.49 -14.25
N GLU A 103 1.02 -3.57 -13.97
CA GLU A 103 0.77 -4.54 -12.89
C GLU A 103 1.12 -3.98 -11.50
N LEU A 104 1.86 -2.88 -11.45
CA LEU A 104 2.26 -2.22 -10.22
C LEU A 104 1.48 -0.92 -10.04
N GLY A 105 1.28 -0.54 -8.79
CA GLY A 105 0.73 0.76 -8.43
C GLY A 105 1.42 1.34 -7.22
N ILE A 106 1.17 2.63 -7.00
CA ILE A 106 1.66 3.37 -5.84
C ILE A 106 0.47 3.55 -4.89
N PHE A 107 0.65 3.08 -3.67
CA PHE A 107 -0.39 3.05 -2.64
C PHE A 107 0.12 3.76 -1.40
N GLN A 108 -0.72 4.62 -0.82
CA GLN A 108 -0.38 5.32 0.41
C GLN A 108 -0.42 4.36 1.59
N ARG A 109 0.58 4.45 2.47
CA ARG A 109 0.58 3.70 3.73
C ARG A 109 -0.40 4.38 4.70
N ALA A 110 -1.40 3.65 5.19
CA ALA A 110 -2.48 4.18 6.02
C ALA A 110 -2.00 5.02 7.24
N THR A 111 -0.83 4.72 7.79
CA THR A 111 -0.29 5.39 8.98
C THR A 111 0.60 6.61 8.71
N ASP A 112 1.13 6.76 7.49
CA ASP A 112 2.04 7.87 7.15
C ASP A 112 1.63 8.48 5.81
N PRO A 113 1.04 9.69 5.81
CA PRO A 113 0.51 10.29 4.60
C PRO A 113 1.60 10.65 3.57
N LYS A 114 2.87 10.72 3.97
CA LYS A 114 4.01 11.05 3.10
C LYS A 114 4.78 9.81 2.63
N HIS A 115 4.37 8.62 3.08
CA HIS A 115 5.02 7.35 2.75
C HIS A 115 4.13 6.53 1.84
N PHE A 116 4.63 6.31 0.63
CA PHE A 116 3.98 5.51 -0.39
C PHE A 116 4.76 4.23 -0.63
N GLU A 117 4.08 3.20 -1.10
CA GLU A 117 4.68 1.91 -1.41
C GLU A 117 4.26 1.46 -2.80
N ILE A 118 5.24 0.97 -3.56
CA ILE A 118 5.02 0.28 -4.82
C ILE A 118 4.59 -1.13 -4.47
N ILE A 119 3.39 -1.55 -4.87
CA ILE A 119 2.85 -2.90 -4.64
C ILE A 119 2.07 -3.36 -5.88
N PRO A 120 1.82 -4.67 -6.04
CA PRO A 120 0.98 -5.16 -7.12
C PRO A 120 -0.42 -4.55 -7.06
N THR A 121 -1.02 -4.26 -8.21
CA THR A 121 -2.40 -3.75 -8.26
C THR A 121 -3.41 -4.81 -7.82
N PRO A 122 -4.55 -4.41 -7.22
CA PRO A 122 -5.68 -5.31 -6.99
C PRO A 122 -6.00 -6.19 -8.20
N GLY A 123 -6.19 -7.49 -7.98
CA GLY A 123 -6.48 -8.46 -9.04
C GLY A 123 -5.24 -8.95 -9.82
N THR A 124 -4.04 -8.49 -9.48
CA THR A 124 -2.79 -9.01 -10.02
C THR A 124 -2.19 -10.05 -9.07
N PHE A 125 -1.69 -11.16 -9.65
CA PHE A 125 -1.02 -12.24 -8.94
C PHE A 125 0.42 -12.34 -9.46
N LEU A 126 1.37 -11.83 -8.68
CA LEU A 126 2.79 -11.85 -9.04
C LEU A 126 3.53 -12.75 -8.06
N THR A 127 4.35 -13.66 -8.59
CA THR A 127 5.38 -14.33 -7.79
C THR A 127 6.42 -13.31 -7.29
N PRO A 128 7.18 -13.63 -6.24
CA PRO A 128 8.31 -12.81 -5.79
C PRO A 128 9.26 -12.41 -6.92
N GLU A 129 9.61 -13.35 -7.79
CA GLU A 129 10.53 -13.15 -8.90
C GLU A 129 9.96 -12.18 -9.94
N GLN A 130 8.68 -12.34 -10.30
CA GLN A 130 7.99 -11.43 -11.22
C GLN A 130 7.88 -10.03 -10.64
N TYR A 131 7.54 -9.91 -9.35
CA TYR A 131 7.46 -8.62 -8.67
C TYR A 131 8.82 -7.91 -8.64
N ILE A 132 9.89 -8.62 -8.25
CA ILE A 132 11.26 -8.07 -8.27
C ILE A 132 11.66 -7.65 -9.68
N HIS A 133 11.37 -8.47 -10.69
CA HIS A 133 11.67 -8.16 -12.07
C HIS A 133 10.96 -6.89 -12.55
N LEU A 134 9.64 -6.78 -12.31
CA LEU A 134 8.87 -5.60 -12.70
C LEU A 134 9.36 -4.33 -11.98
N CYS A 135 9.63 -4.42 -10.67
CA CYS A 135 10.21 -3.30 -9.94
C CYS A 135 11.55 -2.86 -10.55
N SER A 136 12.40 -3.79 -10.99
CA SER A 136 13.71 -3.48 -11.58
C SER A 136 13.64 -2.65 -12.88
N GLN A 137 12.48 -2.63 -13.54
CA GLN A 137 12.26 -1.87 -14.77
C GLN A 137 11.97 -0.38 -14.51
N ILE A 138 11.59 -0.03 -13.29
CA ILE A 138 11.24 1.34 -12.91
C ILE A 138 12.51 2.20 -12.91
N LYS A 139 12.42 3.36 -13.54
CA LYS A 139 13.51 4.32 -13.70
C LYS A 139 13.25 5.57 -12.88
N CYS A 140 14.33 6.25 -12.54
CA CYS A 140 14.29 7.62 -12.05
C CYS A 140 14.89 8.59 -13.06
N VAL A 141 14.38 9.81 -13.06
CA VAL A 141 14.97 11.00 -13.67
C VAL A 141 15.54 11.89 -12.56
N ARG A 142 16.60 12.62 -12.90
CA ARG A 142 17.24 13.60 -12.01
C ARG A 142 16.66 14.98 -12.27
#